data_AF-A0A0P9XZI4-F1
#
_entry.id   AF-A0A0P9XZI4-F1
#
_cell.length_a   1.000
_cell.length_b   1.000
_cell.length_c   1.000
_cell.angle_alpha   90.00
_cell.angle_beta   90.00
_cell.angle_gamma   90.00
#
_symmetry.space_group_name_H-M   'P 1'
#
loop_
_entity.id
_entity.type
_entity.pdbx_description
1 polymer ?
#
loop_
_entity_poly.entity_id
_entity_poly.type
_entity_poly.pdbx_seq_one_letter_code
_entity_poly.pdbx_strand_id
1 'polypeptide(L)'
;RFEAPVKQVSPFNEKAKGDLGDWQTYRGPTPDYDETVYNIVPYGDDKGDTVTVLHNKAGSLGVAVSFNTQQLPVFSLWKNTDTKGQGYVTGLEPGTSFSYNRRFQRPLNLVPTIEPKAQRQFQISYSLLADKGAVDKALGQIKTIQAGRDTEVRPEPLVDLTKE
;
A
#
# COMPACT_ATOMS: atom_id res chain seq x y z
N ARG A 1 0.38 5.56 -11.48
CA ARG A 1 1.44 5.74 -10.46
C ARG A 1 0.78 5.71 -9.10
N PHE A 2 1.41 5.04 -8.14
CA PHE A 2 0.99 5.00 -6.74
C PHE A 2 1.77 6.05 -5.95
N GLU A 3 1.06 6.82 -5.13
CA GLU A 3 1.64 7.78 -4.20
C GLU A 3 0.96 7.64 -2.83
N ALA A 4 1.75 7.71 -1.77
CA ALA A 4 1.30 7.64 -0.39
C ALA A 4 2.37 8.25 0.52
N PRO A 5 2.03 8.69 1.74
CA PRO A 5 3.04 9.12 2.70
C PRO A 5 3.66 7.86 3.33
N VAL A 6 4.83 7.44 2.84
CA VAL A 6 5.44 6.15 3.19
C VAL A 6 6.57 6.31 4.19
N LYS A 7 6.45 5.61 5.32
CA LYS A 7 7.50 5.43 6.32
C LYS A 7 8.46 4.33 5.92
N GLN A 8 7.93 3.19 5.50
CA GLN A 8 8.73 2.03 5.13
C GLN A 8 8.07 1.28 3.98
N VAL A 9 8.89 0.75 3.07
CA VAL A 9 8.47 -0.21 2.03
C VAL A 9 9.43 -1.40 1.99
N SER A 10 8.90 -2.59 1.78
CA SER A 10 9.68 -3.81 1.56
C SER A 10 8.98 -4.71 0.54
N PRO A 11 9.72 -5.51 -0.25
CA PRO A 11 9.11 -6.50 -1.13
C PRO A 11 8.42 -7.60 -0.31
N PHE A 12 7.34 -8.16 -0.84
CA PHE A 12 6.64 -9.28 -0.19
C PHE A 12 7.48 -10.56 -0.20
N ASN A 13 8.18 -10.82 -1.30
CA ASN A 13 8.98 -12.02 -1.57
C ASN A 13 10.18 -11.69 -2.48
N GLU A 14 11.01 -12.70 -2.80
CA GLU A 14 12.19 -12.53 -3.66
C GLU A 14 11.86 -11.97 -5.04
N LYS A 15 10.74 -12.38 -5.64
CA LYS A 15 10.30 -11.90 -6.96
C LYS A 15 10.10 -10.38 -6.96
N ALA A 16 9.46 -9.83 -5.93
CA ALA A 16 9.16 -8.41 -5.84
C ALA A 16 10.41 -7.52 -5.67
N LYS A 17 11.58 -8.09 -5.35
CA LYS A 17 12.85 -7.32 -5.24
C LYS A 17 13.24 -6.66 -6.56
N GLY A 18 13.03 -7.35 -7.69
CA GLY A 18 13.43 -6.85 -9.01
C GLY A 18 12.78 -5.54 -9.42
N ASP A 19 11.59 -5.26 -8.89
CA ASP A 19 10.80 -4.07 -9.18
C ASP A 19 10.84 -3.03 -8.04
N LEU A 20 11.55 -3.32 -6.94
CA LEU A 20 11.53 -2.49 -5.72
C LEU A 20 12.03 -1.07 -5.96
N GLY A 21 13.00 -0.85 -6.85
CA GLY A 21 13.49 0.50 -7.18
C GLY A 21 12.41 1.43 -7.75
N ASP A 22 11.41 0.86 -8.40
CA ASP A 22 10.32 1.57 -9.08
C ASP A 22 8.94 1.14 -8.55
N TRP A 23 8.86 0.76 -7.27
CA TRP A 23 7.65 0.17 -6.66
C TRP A 23 6.38 1.04 -6.86
N GLN A 24 6.53 2.36 -6.95
CA GLN A 24 5.44 3.34 -7.20
C GLN A 24 4.94 3.37 -8.65
N THR A 25 5.73 2.90 -9.61
CA THR A 25 5.45 3.02 -11.04
C THR A 25 4.85 1.71 -11.58
N TYR A 26 3.84 1.82 -12.43
CA TYR A 26 3.20 0.67 -13.05
C TYR A 26 3.67 0.53 -14.48
N ARG A 27 3.96 -0.72 -14.89
CA ARG A 27 4.15 -1.08 -16.29
C ARG A 27 2.79 -1.06 -17.00
N GLY A 28 2.81 -1.03 -18.33
CA GLY A 28 1.65 -1.45 -19.12
C GLY A 28 1.43 -2.97 -19.00
N PRO A 29 0.42 -3.53 -19.69
CA PRO A 29 0.20 -4.97 -19.72
C PRO A 29 1.46 -5.71 -20.20
N THR A 30 1.96 -6.62 -19.37
CA THR A 30 3.26 -7.29 -19.54
C THR A 30 3.07 -8.81 -19.46
N PRO A 31 3.27 -9.58 -20.55
CA PRO A 31 3.21 -11.04 -20.50
C PRO A 31 4.17 -11.63 -19.47
N ASP A 32 3.77 -12.71 -18.83
CA ASP A 32 4.55 -13.46 -17.84
C ASP A 32 4.98 -12.62 -16.63
N TYR A 33 4.25 -11.54 -16.34
CA TYR A 33 4.51 -10.70 -15.18
C TYR A 33 4.06 -11.39 -13.90
N ASP A 34 2.91 -12.06 -13.93
CA ASP A 34 2.19 -12.55 -12.74
C ASP A 34 1.99 -11.40 -11.73
N GLU A 35 2.62 -11.35 -10.56
CA GLU A 35 2.43 -10.22 -9.64
C GLU A 35 3.68 -9.79 -8.86
N THR A 36 3.65 -8.55 -8.38
CA THR A 36 4.49 -8.09 -7.27
C THR A 36 3.64 -7.49 -6.16
N VAL A 37 4.02 -7.76 -4.91
CA VAL A 37 3.37 -7.20 -3.72
C VAL A 37 4.43 -6.46 -2.91
N TYR A 38 4.05 -5.30 -2.37
CA TYR A 38 4.89 -4.54 -1.45
C TYR A 38 4.18 -4.35 -0.12
N ASN A 39 4.91 -4.59 0.95
CA ASN A 39 4.50 -4.27 2.31
C ASN A 39 4.86 -2.81 2.59
N ILE A 40 3.86 -2.00 2.91
CA ILE A 40 4.01 -0.57 3.18
C ILE A 40 3.59 -0.28 4.62
N VAL A 41 4.43 0.48 5.32
CA VAL A 41 4.04 1.16 6.56
C VAL A 41 3.83 2.63 6.20
N PRO A 42 2.60 3.14 6.20
CA PRO A 42 2.33 4.56 5.93
C PRO A 42 2.65 5.43 7.15
N TYR A 43 2.98 6.69 6.89
CA TYR A 43 2.81 7.75 7.89
C TYR A 43 1.32 8.14 7.97
N GLY A 44 0.86 8.46 9.18
CA GLY A 44 -0.35 9.23 9.41
C GLY A 44 -0.01 10.68 9.80
N ASP A 45 -1.02 11.54 9.77
CA ASP A 45 -0.98 12.83 10.45
C ASP A 45 -1.07 12.67 11.98
N ASP A 46 -1.21 13.78 12.71
CA ASP A 46 -1.28 13.78 14.18
C ASP A 46 -2.49 13.01 14.74
N LYS A 47 -3.53 12.78 13.94
CA LYS A 47 -4.71 11.96 14.29
C LYS A 47 -4.60 10.53 13.78
N GLY A 48 -3.53 10.20 13.07
CA GLY A 48 -3.31 8.93 12.42
C GLY A 48 -3.97 8.82 11.04
N ASP A 49 -4.63 9.86 10.54
CA ASP A 49 -5.28 9.83 9.23
C ASP A 49 -4.23 9.82 8.12
N THR A 50 -4.48 9.03 7.09
CA THR A 50 -3.60 8.89 5.93
C THR A 50 -4.40 8.71 4.64
N VAL A 51 -3.73 8.88 3.50
CA VAL A 51 -4.31 8.74 2.18
C VAL A 51 -3.31 8.13 1.22
N THR A 52 -3.76 7.18 0.40
CA THR A 52 -3.02 6.66 -0.75
C THR A 52 -3.75 7.04 -2.03
N VAL A 53 -3.00 7.23 -3.11
CA VAL A 53 -3.52 7.64 -4.41
C VAL A 53 -2.95 6.75 -5.49
N LEU A 54 -3.82 6.23 -6.35
CA LEU A 54 -3.45 5.72 -7.67
C LEU A 54 -3.97 6.70 -8.72
N HIS A 55 -3.08 7.26 -9.54
CA HIS A 55 -3.47 8.14 -10.64
C HIS A 55 -2.91 7.68 -12.00
N ASN A 56 -3.59 8.09 -13.07
CA ASN A 56 -3.16 7.82 -14.45
C ASN A 56 -1.86 8.57 -14.78
N LYS A 57 -1.23 8.23 -15.90
CA LYS A 57 0.06 8.82 -16.34
C LYS A 57 0.00 10.35 -16.48
N ALA A 58 -1.14 10.90 -16.88
CA ALA A 58 -1.34 12.33 -17.05
C ALA A 58 -1.60 13.09 -15.72
N GLY A 59 -1.83 12.38 -14.61
CA GLY A 59 -2.21 12.99 -13.34
C GLY A 59 -3.57 13.69 -13.39
N SER A 60 -4.47 13.24 -14.27
CA SER A 60 -5.79 13.84 -14.48
C SER A 60 -6.95 13.00 -13.95
N LEU A 61 -6.73 11.71 -13.67
CA LEU A 61 -7.72 10.80 -13.14
C LEU A 61 -7.07 9.90 -12.11
N GLY A 62 -7.82 9.51 -11.08
CA GLY A 62 -7.32 8.57 -10.08
C GLY A 62 -8.37 8.12 -9.07
N VAL A 63 -7.90 7.34 -8.10
CA VAL A 63 -8.66 6.93 -6.92
C VAL A 63 -7.80 7.22 -5.69
N ALA A 64 -8.43 7.74 -4.64
CA ALA A 64 -7.83 7.85 -3.33
C ALA A 64 -8.47 6.86 -2.35
N VAL A 65 -7.66 6.25 -1.49
CA VAL A 65 -8.10 5.43 -0.36
C VAL A 65 -7.59 6.10 0.92
N SER A 66 -8.49 6.64 1.71
CA SER A 66 -8.17 7.26 3.01
C SER A 66 -8.57 6.34 4.15
N PHE A 67 -7.71 6.25 5.17
CA PHE A 67 -7.92 5.41 6.34
C PHE A 67 -7.13 5.95 7.53
N ASN A 68 -7.31 5.37 8.71
CA ASN A 68 -6.57 5.73 9.91
C ASN A 68 -5.54 4.65 10.27
N THR A 69 -4.27 5.03 10.37
CA THR A 69 -3.12 4.16 10.68
C THR A 69 -3.15 3.57 12.09
N GLN A 70 -3.91 4.15 13.02
CA GLN A 70 -4.11 3.56 14.35
C GLN A 70 -5.10 2.38 14.30
N GLN A 71 -5.90 2.28 13.23
CA GLN A 71 -6.86 1.21 13.00
C GLN A 71 -6.30 0.17 12.02
N LEU A 72 -5.73 0.64 10.91
CA LEU A 72 -5.12 -0.15 9.85
C LEU A 72 -3.64 0.29 9.71
N PRO A 73 -2.73 -0.25 10.54
CA PRO A 73 -1.34 0.21 10.65
C PRO A 73 -0.46 -0.08 9.44
N VAL A 74 -0.91 -0.95 8.54
CA VAL A 74 -0.12 -1.39 7.39
C VAL A 74 -0.94 -1.37 6.12
N PHE A 75 -0.25 -1.43 4.98
CA PHE A 75 -0.84 -1.38 3.66
C PHE A 75 -0.13 -2.36 2.73
N SER A 76 -0.88 -3.21 2.03
CA SER A 76 -0.36 -4.04 0.94
C SER A 76 -0.62 -3.34 -0.40
N LEU A 77 0.44 -3.15 -1.18
CA LEU A 77 0.32 -2.70 -2.57
C LEU A 77 0.49 -3.92 -3.47
N TRP A 78 -0.62 -4.45 -3.99
CA TRP A 78 -0.61 -5.55 -4.95
C TRP A 78 -0.62 -4.99 -6.38
N LYS A 79 0.34 -5.41 -7.19
CA LYS A 79 0.46 -5.01 -8.60
C LYS A 79 0.42 -6.27 -9.45
N ASN A 80 -0.62 -6.37 -10.26
CA ASN A 80 -0.75 -7.38 -11.30
C ASN A 80 -0.81 -6.64 -12.64
N THR A 81 0.37 -6.29 -13.18
CA THR A 81 0.50 -5.63 -14.49
C THR A 81 0.68 -6.66 -15.62
N ASP A 82 0.04 -7.82 -15.49
CA ASP A 82 0.04 -8.84 -16.53
C ASP A 82 -0.80 -8.39 -17.75
N THR A 83 -1.02 -9.29 -18.69
CA THR A 83 -1.89 -9.11 -19.84
C THR A 83 -3.33 -8.75 -19.42
N LYS A 84 -4.09 -8.14 -20.33
CA LYS A 84 -5.49 -7.79 -20.06
C LYS A 84 -6.37 -9.02 -19.77
N GLY A 85 -6.04 -10.17 -20.36
CA GLY A 85 -6.79 -11.41 -20.18
C GLY A 85 -6.52 -12.07 -18.83
N GLN A 86 -5.27 -12.04 -18.37
CA GLN A 86 -4.87 -12.56 -17.07
C GLN A 86 -5.21 -11.61 -15.91
N GLY A 87 -5.06 -10.31 -16.15
CA GLY A 87 -5.35 -9.24 -15.19
C GLY A 87 -4.38 -8.08 -15.35
N TYR A 88 -4.91 -6.89 -15.65
CA TYR A 88 -4.17 -5.63 -15.56
C TYR A 88 -4.82 -4.77 -14.48
N VAL A 89 -4.47 -5.06 -13.23
CA VAL A 89 -5.18 -4.61 -12.02
C VAL A 89 -4.20 -4.36 -10.88
N THR A 90 -4.64 -3.59 -9.88
CA THR A 90 -3.86 -3.35 -8.67
C THR A 90 -4.77 -3.34 -7.45
N GLY A 91 -4.26 -3.88 -6.34
CA GLY A 91 -4.87 -3.81 -5.02
C GLY A 91 -4.28 -2.66 -4.21
N LEU A 92 -5.17 -1.84 -3.63
CA LEU A 92 -4.84 -0.83 -2.64
C LEU A 92 -5.42 -1.28 -1.30
N GLU A 93 -4.61 -1.95 -0.47
CA GLU A 93 -5.12 -2.82 0.60
C GLU A 93 -4.65 -2.35 1.99
N PRO A 94 -5.31 -1.35 2.60
CA PRO A 94 -5.07 -1.03 4.00
C PRO A 94 -5.53 -2.19 4.90
N GLY A 95 -4.74 -2.54 5.90
CA GLY A 95 -4.94 -3.74 6.70
C GLY A 95 -4.40 -3.64 8.12
N THR A 96 -4.83 -4.58 8.96
CA THR A 96 -4.20 -4.85 10.26
C THR A 96 -2.93 -5.69 10.12
N SER A 97 -2.83 -6.43 9.02
CA SER A 97 -1.74 -7.34 8.67
C SER A 97 -1.37 -7.17 7.20
N PHE A 98 -0.15 -7.56 6.84
CA PHE A 98 0.21 -7.78 5.43
C PHE A 98 -0.46 -9.06 4.87
N SER A 99 -0.21 -9.39 3.61
CA SER A 99 -0.83 -10.55 2.94
C SER A 99 -0.14 -11.89 3.24
N TYR A 100 0.72 -11.96 4.27
CA TYR A 100 1.33 -13.22 4.72
C TYR A 100 0.35 -14.09 5.52
N ASN A 101 0.63 -15.40 5.58
CA ASN A 101 -0.04 -16.31 6.50
C ASN A 101 0.06 -15.81 7.96
N ARG A 102 -1.00 -16.04 8.75
CA ARG A 102 -1.10 -15.67 10.17
C ARG A 102 0.14 -16.03 11.01
N ARG A 103 0.82 -17.15 10.72
CA ARG A 103 2.03 -17.56 11.45
C ARG A 103 3.15 -16.51 11.37
N PHE A 104 3.30 -15.88 10.21
CA PHE A 104 4.31 -14.85 9.95
C PHE A 104 3.90 -13.48 10.48
N GLN A 105 2.60 -13.21 10.55
CA GLN A 105 2.08 -11.95 11.10
C GLN A 105 2.27 -11.84 12.62
N ARG A 106 2.27 -12.97 13.36
CA ARG A 106 2.42 -12.97 14.83
C ARG A 106 3.77 -12.42 15.30
N PRO A 107 4.93 -12.88 14.78
CA PRO A 107 6.23 -12.28 15.10
C PRO A 107 6.34 -10.81 14.71
N LEU A 108 5.61 -10.37 13.68
CA LEU A 108 5.55 -8.96 13.27
C LEU A 108 4.61 -8.12 14.16
N ASN A 109 3.92 -8.74 15.13
CA ASN A 109 2.92 -8.12 15.99
C ASN A 109 1.75 -7.48 15.22
N LEU A 110 1.35 -8.11 14.11
CA LEU A 110 0.30 -7.61 13.22
C LEU A 110 -1.01 -8.41 13.31
N VAL A 111 -1.12 -9.37 14.23
CA VAL A 111 -2.38 -10.09 14.48
C VAL A 111 -3.11 -9.44 15.64
N PRO A 112 -4.16 -8.62 15.40
CA PRO A 112 -4.86 -7.94 16.47
C PRO A 112 -5.65 -8.92 17.33
N THR A 113 -5.77 -8.60 18.62
CA THR A 113 -6.67 -9.28 19.56
C THR A 113 -7.81 -8.34 19.95
N ILE A 114 -9.02 -8.89 20.03
CA ILE A 114 -10.23 -8.18 20.48
C ILE A 114 -10.71 -8.90 21.74
N GLU A 115 -10.68 -8.20 22.86
CA GLU A 115 -11.10 -8.75 24.16
C GLU A 115 -12.60 -9.07 24.20
N PRO A 116 -13.06 -9.93 25.14
CA PRO A 116 -14.48 -10.22 25.30
C PRO A 116 -15.31 -8.93 25.43
N LYS A 117 -16.35 -8.81 24.60
CA LYS A 117 -17.24 -7.64 24.50
C LYS A 117 -16.59 -6.33 24.02
N ALA A 118 -15.32 -6.36 23.62
CA ALA A 118 -14.67 -5.20 23.01
C ALA A 118 -15.11 -5.01 21.55
N GLN A 119 -14.97 -3.78 21.07
CA GLN A 119 -15.22 -3.42 19.68
C GLN A 119 -13.96 -2.82 19.06
N ARG A 120 -13.79 -3.05 17.76
CA ARG A 120 -12.85 -2.33 16.91
C ARG A 120 -13.62 -1.68 15.77
N GLN A 121 -13.24 -0.47 15.40
CA GLN A 121 -13.81 0.25 14.28
C GLN A 121 -12.72 0.51 13.26
N PHE A 122 -13.09 0.34 11.99
CA PHE A 122 -12.25 0.65 10.85
C PHE A 122 -13.02 1.64 9.98
N GLN A 123 -12.41 2.78 9.68
CA GLN A 123 -12.94 3.74 8.71
C GLN A 123 -12.06 3.76 7.47
N ILE A 124 -12.70 3.55 6.33
CA ILE A 124 -12.07 3.61 5.01
C ILE A 124 -12.98 4.46 4.12
N SER A 125 -12.39 5.44 3.44
CA SER A 125 -13.08 6.26 2.44
C SER A 125 -12.44 6.08 1.07
N TYR A 126 -13.28 5.85 0.07
CA TYR A 126 -12.88 5.76 -1.33
C TYR A 126 -13.33 7.02 -2.05
N SER A 127 -12.46 7.62 -2.86
CA SER A 127 -12.79 8.83 -3.63
C SER A 127 -12.34 8.69 -5.07
N LEU A 128 -13.26 8.95 -6.00
CA LEU A 128 -12.94 9.15 -7.41
C LEU A 128 -12.32 10.53 -7.60
N LEU A 129 -11.11 10.59 -8.13
CA LEU A 129 -10.43 11.82 -8.51
C LEU A 129 -10.70 12.05 -10.00
N ALA A 130 -11.72 12.85 -10.31
CA ALA A 130 -12.27 12.96 -11.66
C ALA A 130 -11.56 13.97 -12.57
N ASP A 131 -10.63 14.76 -12.02
CA ASP A 131 -9.85 15.74 -12.76
C ASP A 131 -8.47 15.97 -12.13
N LYS A 132 -7.66 16.78 -12.81
CA LYS A 132 -6.31 17.14 -12.36
C LYS A 132 -6.30 17.89 -11.03
N GLY A 133 -7.27 18.76 -10.78
CA GLY A 133 -7.36 19.50 -9.52
C GLY A 133 -7.60 18.59 -8.32
N ALA A 134 -8.46 17.58 -8.50
CA ALA A 134 -8.72 16.56 -7.49
C ALA A 134 -7.47 15.70 -7.21
N VAL A 135 -6.73 15.30 -8.25
CA VAL A 135 -5.45 14.59 -8.11
C VAL A 135 -4.43 15.45 -7.37
N ASP A 136 -4.20 16.68 -7.83
CA ASP A 136 -3.20 17.58 -7.24
C ASP A 136 -3.50 17.88 -5.77
N LYS A 137 -4.79 18.03 -5.40
CA LYS A 137 -5.21 18.21 -4.00
C LYS A 137 -4.85 17.00 -3.15
N ALA A 138 -5.15 15.78 -3.61
CA ALA A 138 -4.84 14.55 -2.88
C ALA A 138 -3.31 14.33 -2.75
N LEU A 139 -2.55 14.60 -3.82
CA LEU A 139 -1.08 14.58 -3.77
C LEU A 139 -0.51 15.65 -2.82
N GLY A 140 -1.16 16.80 -2.71
CA GLY A 140 -0.86 17.82 -1.71
C GLY A 140 -1.02 17.31 -0.28
N GLN A 141 -2.09 16.59 0.01
CA GLN A 141 -2.30 15.95 1.33
C GLN A 141 -1.21 14.92 1.63
N ILE A 142 -0.83 14.08 0.66
CA ILE A 142 0.28 13.13 0.80
C ILE A 142 1.57 13.86 1.17
N LYS A 143 1.91 14.96 0.47
CA LYS A 143 3.12 15.74 0.76
C LYS A 143 3.10 16.34 2.17
N THR A 144 1.95 16.87 2.59
CA THR A 144 1.77 17.40 3.95
C THR A 144 1.98 16.32 5.00
N ILE A 145 1.43 15.12 4.80
CA ILE A 145 1.59 14.01 5.75
C ILE A 145 3.02 13.48 5.71
N GLN A 146 3.65 13.33 4.54
CA GLN A 146 5.06 12.93 4.44
C GLN A 146 5.94 13.92 5.22
N ALA A 147 5.64 15.23 5.12
CA ALA A 147 6.32 16.31 5.82
C ALA A 147 7.86 16.30 5.63
N GLY A 148 8.33 15.86 4.47
CA GLY A 148 9.75 15.71 4.18
C GLY A 148 10.47 14.59 4.95
N ARG A 149 9.75 13.76 5.71
CA ARG A 149 10.30 12.56 6.35
C ARG A 149 10.78 11.57 5.30
N ASP A 150 11.80 10.80 5.61
CA ASP A 150 12.32 9.80 4.69
C ASP A 150 11.43 8.55 4.62
N THR A 151 11.52 7.86 3.48
CA THR A 151 11.02 6.51 3.27
C THR A 151 12.16 5.51 3.44
N GLU A 152 12.04 4.62 4.41
CA GLU A 152 12.94 3.49 4.57
C GLU A 152 12.62 2.41 3.52
N VAL A 153 13.53 2.18 2.58
CA VAL A 153 13.43 1.08 1.61
C VAL A 153 14.20 -0.12 2.15
N ARG A 154 13.48 -1.19 2.53
CA ARG A 154 14.10 -2.45 2.95
C ARG A 154 14.23 -3.38 1.74
N PRO A 155 15.46 -3.78 1.35
CA PRO A 155 15.68 -4.56 0.14
C PRO A 155 15.23 -6.02 0.27
N GLU A 156 15.11 -6.51 1.50
CA GLU A 156 14.76 -7.90 1.79
C GLU A 156 13.30 -8.04 2.25
N PRO A 157 12.63 -9.17 1.93
CA PRO A 157 11.35 -9.51 2.50
C PRO A 157 11.37 -9.53 4.04
N LEU A 158 10.26 -9.15 4.67
CA LEU A 158 10.17 -9.11 6.14
C LEU A 158 10.20 -10.50 6.78
N VAL A 159 9.85 -11.53 6.01
CA VAL A 159 9.74 -12.91 6.48
C VAL A 159 10.30 -13.85 5.42
N ASP A 160 10.86 -14.96 5.90
CA ASP A 160 11.33 -16.05 5.05
C ASP A 160 10.18 -17.01 4.77
N LEU A 161 9.59 -16.90 3.58
CA LEU A 161 8.44 -17.72 3.17
C LEU A 161 8.78 -19.19 2.93
N THR A 162 10.07 -19.55 2.87
CA THR A 162 10.51 -20.95 2.67
C THR A 162 10.51 -21.76 3.97
N LYS A 163 10.51 -21.09 5.12
CA LYS A 163 10.46 -21.74 6.43
C LYS A 163 9.01 -22.13 6.75
N GLU A 164 8.76 -23.43 6.79
CA GLU A 164 7.51 -24.03 7.28
C GLU A 164 7.38 -23.94 8.81
#